data_AF-A0A7X6TGR9-F1
#
_entry.id   AF-A0A7X6TGR9-F1
#
_cell.length_a   1.000
_cell.length_b   1.000
_cell.length_c   1.000
_cell.angle_alpha   90.00
_cell.angle_beta   90.00
_cell.angle_gamma   90.00
#
_symmetry.space_group_name_H-M   'P 1'
#
loop_
_entity.id
_entity.type
_entity.pdbx_description
1 polymer ?
#
loop_
_entity_poly.entity_id
_entity_poly.type
_entity_poly.pdbx_seq_one_letter_code
_entity_poly.pdbx_strand_id
1 'polypeptide(L)'
;MNQRQQQTPQAGGFGRGLMGGLVGGALGAMLFGSLFGASGSGMGILPLLLLGGVGFFLYKRFANRPAAPSGPGYQPPPMDSRFQSGGSTFGSSQAPAVPPIRDTDPLQAGLAEIRTTDPGFDEKYFLEVASDVFFKIQAGWVRRDLSSYRQLLGDQLAAEYAEQFARMKEQGQINKLESIAVRRVEIVAAGSENNEDFVTVLFTANLLDYTVDEATDALVSGSMTEPVKFAEKWTWARPVRTEGWKLEGIEVVED
;
A
#
# COMPACT_ATOMS: atom_id res chain seq x y z
N MET A 1 -71.45 -37.46 -14.44
CA MET A 1 -70.22 -38.28 -14.42
C MET A 1 -69.03 -37.42 -14.82
N ASN A 2 -68.05 -37.27 -13.93
CA ASN A 2 -66.61 -37.08 -14.16
C ASN A 2 -65.99 -36.41 -12.92
N GLN A 3 -65.54 -37.23 -11.98
CA GLN A 3 -64.66 -36.82 -10.89
C GLN A 3 -63.23 -37.25 -11.21
N ARG A 4 -62.33 -36.30 -11.03
CA ARG A 4 -60.89 -36.36 -11.33
C ARG A 4 -60.19 -37.39 -10.46
N GLN A 5 -59.39 -38.27 -11.07
CA GLN A 5 -58.45 -39.13 -10.37
C GLN A 5 -57.13 -38.37 -10.14
N GLN A 6 -56.68 -38.41 -8.90
CA GLN A 6 -55.36 -38.00 -8.43
C GLN A 6 -54.35 -39.14 -8.68
N GLN A 7 -53.15 -38.82 -9.19
CA GLN A 7 -51.95 -39.63 -9.02
C GLN A 7 -50.72 -38.75 -8.75
N THR A 8 -49.90 -39.26 -7.86
CA THR A 8 -48.83 -38.67 -7.03
C THR A 8 -47.54 -38.37 -7.84
N PRO A 9 -46.63 -37.51 -7.34
CA PRO A 9 -45.58 -36.89 -8.14
C PRO A 9 -44.32 -37.76 -8.27
N GLN A 10 -43.82 -37.85 -9.51
CA GLN A 10 -42.53 -38.43 -9.84
C GLN A 10 -41.47 -37.32 -9.88
N ALA A 11 -40.42 -37.50 -9.09
CA ALA A 11 -39.28 -36.61 -8.95
C ALA A 11 -38.54 -36.39 -10.28
N GLY A 12 -38.11 -35.16 -10.53
CA GLY A 12 -37.17 -34.85 -11.61
C GLY A 12 -37.03 -33.36 -11.87
N GLY A 13 -35.91 -32.78 -11.41
CA GLY A 13 -35.32 -31.60 -12.06
C GLY A 13 -35.60 -30.23 -11.47
N PHE A 14 -35.35 -30.03 -10.17
CA PHE A 14 -35.13 -28.67 -9.63
C PHE A 14 -34.02 -28.69 -8.58
N GLY A 15 -32.78 -28.82 -9.03
CA GLY A 15 -31.65 -29.06 -8.12
C GLY A 15 -30.28 -28.87 -8.77
N ARG A 16 -30.04 -27.74 -9.44
CA ARG A 16 -28.70 -27.45 -9.99
C ARG A 16 -28.20 -26.01 -9.78
N GLY A 17 -28.64 -25.34 -8.73
CA GLY A 17 -28.20 -23.95 -8.48
C GLY A 17 -28.03 -23.50 -7.04
N LEU A 18 -28.44 -24.29 -6.03
CA LEU A 18 -28.50 -23.82 -4.64
C LEU A 18 -27.85 -24.78 -3.63
N MET A 19 -26.89 -25.59 -4.07
CA MET A 19 -26.08 -26.46 -3.20
C MET A 19 -24.58 -26.12 -3.27
N GLY A 20 -24.24 -24.86 -3.59
CA GLY A 20 -22.89 -24.31 -3.40
C GLY A 20 -22.74 -23.47 -2.14
N GLY A 21 -23.85 -23.03 -1.53
CA GLY A 21 -23.85 -22.04 -0.45
C GLY A 21 -23.49 -22.56 0.94
N LEU A 22 -23.48 -23.88 1.17
CA LEU A 22 -23.20 -24.44 2.51
C LEU A 22 -21.81 -25.10 2.62
N VAL A 23 -21.21 -25.52 1.50
CA VAL A 23 -19.77 -25.87 1.48
C VAL A 23 -18.92 -24.60 1.38
N GLY A 24 -19.39 -23.59 0.63
CA GLY A 24 -18.81 -22.24 0.65
C GLY A 24 -19.06 -21.48 1.96
N GLY A 25 -20.08 -21.83 2.73
CA GLY A 25 -20.33 -21.25 4.06
C GLY A 25 -19.37 -21.76 5.12
N ALA A 26 -19.03 -23.06 5.12
CA ALA A 26 -18.10 -23.64 6.09
C ALA A 26 -16.63 -23.45 5.68
N LEU A 27 -16.29 -23.59 4.40
CA LEU A 27 -14.95 -23.24 3.90
C LEU A 27 -14.75 -21.72 3.82
N GLY A 28 -15.81 -20.97 3.55
CA GLY A 28 -15.82 -19.51 3.70
C GLY A 28 -15.66 -19.11 5.16
N ALA A 29 -16.32 -19.77 6.11
CA ALA A 29 -16.10 -19.52 7.54
C ALA A 29 -14.76 -20.09 8.07
N MET A 30 -14.11 -21.03 7.40
CA MET A 30 -12.76 -21.48 7.75
C MET A 30 -11.68 -20.61 7.11
N LEU A 31 -11.89 -20.10 5.90
CA LEU A 31 -11.00 -19.14 5.26
C LEU A 31 -11.15 -17.75 5.90
N PHE A 32 -12.39 -17.33 6.17
CA PHE A 32 -12.72 -16.07 6.83
C PHE A 32 -12.61 -16.15 8.37
N GLY A 33 -12.80 -17.33 8.97
CA GLY A 33 -12.52 -17.58 10.39
C GLY A 33 -11.06 -17.92 10.68
N SER A 34 -10.24 -18.23 9.65
CA SER A 34 -8.78 -18.19 9.79
C SER A 34 -8.22 -16.76 9.77
N LEU A 35 -8.99 -15.80 9.24
CA LEU A 35 -8.74 -14.36 9.37
C LEU A 35 -9.34 -13.79 10.67
N PHE A 36 -10.37 -14.44 11.23
CA PHE A 36 -11.06 -14.07 12.46
C PHE A 36 -10.98 -15.20 13.51
N GLY A 37 -9.78 -15.48 14.01
CA GLY A 37 -9.55 -16.12 15.31
C GLY A 37 -10.12 -17.53 15.53
N ALA A 38 -9.42 -18.57 15.04
CA ALA A 38 -9.52 -19.93 15.58
C ALA A 38 -8.32 -20.82 15.17
N SER A 39 -7.09 -20.43 15.48
CA SER A 39 -5.97 -21.36 15.74
C SER A 39 -4.78 -20.55 16.23
N GLY A 40 -4.06 -21.04 17.24
CA GLY A 40 -2.96 -20.37 17.96
C GLY A 40 -1.69 -20.08 17.15
N SER A 41 -1.85 -19.44 16.00
CA SER A 41 -0.80 -18.67 15.32
C SER A 41 -1.12 -17.22 15.66
N GLY A 42 -0.18 -16.50 16.27
CA GLY A 42 -0.40 -15.13 16.74
C GLY A 42 -1.07 -14.28 15.66
N MET A 43 -2.17 -13.60 16.03
CA MET A 43 -2.58 -12.38 15.34
C MET A 43 -1.45 -11.38 15.55
N GLY A 44 -0.44 -11.47 14.69
CA GLY A 44 0.60 -10.47 14.55
C GLY A 44 0.10 -9.39 13.61
N ILE A 45 0.40 -8.16 14.03
CA ILE A 45 0.71 -6.95 13.27
C ILE A 45 -0.41 -6.47 12.34
N LEU A 46 -1.38 -5.82 12.98
CA LEU A 46 -2.39 -4.97 12.36
C LEU A 46 -3.25 -5.72 11.32
N PRO A 47 -4.55 -5.96 11.56
CA PRO A 47 -5.49 -6.36 10.52
C PRO A 47 -5.77 -5.21 9.54
N LEU A 48 -4.71 -4.63 8.98
CA LEU A 48 -4.75 -3.79 7.79
C LEU A 48 -4.40 -4.69 6.60
N LEU A 49 -5.29 -5.64 6.30
CA LEU A 49 -5.50 -6.06 4.91
C LEU A 49 -6.23 -4.94 4.17
N LEU A 50 -5.70 -3.73 4.22
CA LEU A 50 -6.23 -2.63 3.46
C LEU A 50 -5.60 -2.69 2.09
N LEU A 51 -6.37 -3.26 1.17
CA LEU A 51 -6.44 -2.75 -0.19
C LEU A 51 -6.51 -1.21 -0.03
N GLY A 52 -5.44 -0.47 -0.23
CA GLY A 52 -4.82 -0.42 -1.53
C GLY A 52 -5.70 0.29 -2.57
N GLY A 53 -6.91 0.72 -2.19
CA GLY A 53 -7.80 1.46 -3.08
C GLY A 53 -7.26 2.85 -3.42
N VAL A 54 -6.62 3.53 -2.46
CA VAL A 54 -6.01 4.86 -2.69
C VAL A 54 -4.49 4.74 -2.60
N GLY A 55 -3.93 4.17 -1.53
CA GLY A 55 -2.47 3.93 -1.44
C GLY A 55 -1.93 3.05 -2.57
N PHE A 56 -2.59 1.93 -2.91
CA PHE A 56 -2.23 1.14 -4.10
C PHE A 56 -2.80 1.68 -5.40
N PHE A 57 -3.83 2.52 -5.45
CA PHE A 57 -4.11 3.26 -6.69
C PHE A 57 -3.03 4.29 -6.98
N LEU A 58 -2.56 5.03 -5.98
CA LEU A 58 -1.45 5.98 -6.04
C LEU A 58 -0.08 5.29 -6.13
N TYR A 59 0.07 4.05 -5.68
CA TYR A 59 1.31 3.29 -5.92
C TYR A 59 1.25 2.57 -7.28
N LYS A 60 0.19 1.81 -7.58
CA LYS A 60 0.03 1.03 -8.83
C LYS A 60 -0.12 1.89 -10.08
N ARG A 61 -0.78 3.05 -10.01
CA ARG A 61 -0.82 4.00 -11.14
C ARG A 61 0.59 4.46 -11.55
N PHE A 62 1.55 4.37 -10.64
CA PHE A 62 2.88 4.96 -10.79
C PHE A 62 4.00 3.91 -10.90
N ALA A 63 3.88 2.77 -10.21
CA ALA A 63 4.75 1.60 -10.34
C ALA A 63 4.58 0.88 -11.69
N ASN A 64 3.41 1.02 -12.34
CA ASN A 64 3.17 0.55 -13.70
C ASN A 64 3.47 1.60 -14.78
N ARG A 65 4.26 2.66 -14.49
CA ARG A 65 4.79 3.52 -15.55
C ARG A 65 5.77 2.70 -16.38
N PRO A 66 5.48 2.33 -17.65
CA PRO A 66 6.58 2.05 -18.58
C PRO A 66 7.47 3.30 -18.58
N ALA A 67 8.78 3.15 -18.46
CA ALA A 67 9.72 4.25 -18.60
C ALA A 67 9.26 5.10 -19.78
N ALA A 68 8.86 6.36 -19.49
CA ALA A 68 8.26 7.20 -20.50
C ALA A 68 9.20 7.21 -21.71
N PRO A 69 8.72 6.94 -22.95
CA PRO A 69 9.57 7.08 -24.11
C PRO A 69 10.01 8.54 -24.11
N SER A 70 11.32 8.75 -23.96
CA SER A 70 11.98 10.03 -24.17
C SER A 70 11.33 10.73 -25.36
N GLY A 71 10.72 11.90 -25.12
CA GLY A 71 9.96 12.64 -26.13
C GLY A 71 10.82 13.10 -27.32
N PRO A 72 10.22 13.93 -28.17
CA PRO A 72 9.71 13.53 -29.48
C PRO A 72 10.82 12.97 -30.39
N GLY A 73 10.46 11.91 -31.13
CA GLY A 73 11.33 11.20 -32.06
C GLY A 73 12.14 12.14 -32.95
N TYR A 74 13.46 12.15 -32.71
CA TYR A 74 14.41 12.59 -33.70
C TYR A 74 14.36 11.55 -34.83
N GLN A 75 13.56 11.85 -35.86
CA GLN A 75 13.52 11.09 -37.10
C GLN A 75 14.79 11.48 -37.87
N PRO A 76 15.81 10.60 -37.99
CA PRO A 76 16.94 10.92 -38.85
C PRO A 76 16.41 11.10 -40.28
N PRO A 77 16.87 12.12 -41.03
CA PRO A 77 16.49 12.25 -42.43
C PRO A 77 16.94 10.99 -43.18
N PRO A 78 16.16 10.49 -44.15
CA PRO A 78 16.57 9.33 -44.94
C PRO A 78 17.86 9.70 -45.67
N MET A 79 18.94 8.98 -45.36
CA MET A 79 20.16 9.03 -46.15
C MET A 79 19.87 8.39 -47.50
N ASP A 80 19.81 9.22 -48.54
CA ASP A 80 19.79 8.77 -49.92
C ASP A 80 21.15 8.14 -50.24
N SER A 81 21.18 6.81 -50.29
CA SER A 81 22.35 6.05 -50.69
C SER A 81 22.52 6.13 -52.21
N ARG A 82 23.14 7.21 -52.70
CA ARG A 82 23.78 7.24 -54.01
C ARG A 82 25.29 7.19 -53.85
N PHE A 83 25.82 5.98 -53.97
CA PHE A 83 27.21 5.76 -54.33
C PHE A 83 27.45 6.32 -55.73
N GLN A 84 28.30 7.34 -55.84
CA GLN A 84 29.11 7.54 -57.04
C GLN A 84 30.49 8.11 -56.67
N SER A 85 31.49 7.47 -57.24
CA SER A 85 32.93 7.52 -57.00
C SER A 85 33.60 8.89 -57.17
N GLY A 86 34.62 9.17 -56.34
CA GLY A 86 35.79 9.95 -56.75
C GLY A 86 36.36 10.93 -55.71
N GLY A 87 37.58 10.66 -55.24
CA GLY A 87 38.60 11.70 -54.98
C GLY A 87 38.61 12.47 -53.64
N SER A 88 39.76 12.37 -52.95
CA SER A 88 40.44 13.40 -52.12
C SER A 88 39.85 13.91 -50.78
N THR A 89 40.56 13.54 -49.70
CA THR A 89 41.16 14.33 -48.60
C THR A 89 40.41 15.44 -47.84
N PHE A 90 40.51 15.32 -46.49
CA PHE A 90 40.37 16.29 -45.38
C PHE A 90 38.97 16.60 -44.80
N GLY A 91 38.86 16.39 -43.47
CA GLY A 91 37.81 16.96 -42.62
C GLY A 91 37.38 16.03 -41.49
N SER A 92 38.13 15.98 -40.38
CA SER A 92 37.71 15.32 -39.14
C SER A 92 36.60 16.13 -38.47
N SER A 93 35.35 15.89 -38.87
CA SER A 93 34.17 16.35 -38.11
C SER A 93 33.97 15.43 -36.91
N GLN A 94 34.37 15.89 -35.73
CA GLN A 94 33.95 15.27 -34.47
C GLN A 94 32.42 15.28 -34.42
N ALA A 95 31.83 14.09 -34.43
CA ALA A 95 30.42 13.92 -34.11
C ALA A 95 30.18 14.49 -32.70
N PRO A 96 29.11 15.28 -32.48
CA PRO A 96 28.75 15.70 -31.13
C PRO A 96 28.54 14.46 -30.28
N ALA A 97 29.19 14.40 -29.12
CA ALA A 97 29.02 13.31 -28.18
C ALA A 97 27.53 13.20 -27.82
N VAL A 98 26.91 12.09 -28.21
CA VAL A 98 25.57 11.73 -27.73
C VAL A 98 25.65 11.69 -26.21
N PRO A 99 24.89 12.52 -25.48
CA PRO A 99 24.91 12.46 -24.03
C PRO A 99 24.52 11.04 -23.59
N PRO A 100 25.21 10.45 -22.60
CA PRO A 100 24.86 9.12 -22.13
C PRO A 100 23.40 9.15 -21.68
N ILE A 101 22.61 8.19 -22.18
CA ILE A 101 21.26 7.92 -21.67
C ILE A 101 21.44 7.64 -20.18
N ARG A 102 21.01 8.57 -19.33
CA ARG A 102 21.04 8.37 -17.88
C ARG A 102 19.87 7.47 -17.56
N ASP A 103 20.16 6.22 -17.23
CA ASP A 103 19.25 5.39 -16.44
C ASP A 103 18.97 6.16 -15.16
N THR A 104 17.87 6.92 -15.16
CA THR A 104 17.55 7.81 -14.06
C THR A 104 16.81 6.95 -13.05
N ASP A 105 17.37 6.81 -11.86
CA ASP A 105 16.71 6.14 -10.74
C ASP A 105 15.29 6.71 -10.57
N PRO A 106 14.22 5.90 -10.71
CA PRO A 106 12.84 6.37 -10.65
C PRO A 106 12.53 7.16 -9.38
N LEU A 107 13.13 6.79 -8.25
CA LEU A 107 12.97 7.51 -6.98
C LEU A 107 13.57 8.91 -7.09
N GLN A 108 14.79 9.03 -7.60
CA GLN A 108 15.46 10.33 -7.78
C GLN A 108 14.71 11.23 -8.76
N ALA A 109 14.14 10.65 -9.82
CA ALA A 109 13.29 11.37 -10.75
C ALA A 109 12.03 11.91 -10.05
N GLY A 110 11.33 11.08 -9.27
CA GLY A 110 10.14 11.49 -8.53
C GLY A 110 10.41 12.55 -7.45
N LEU A 111 11.52 12.42 -6.72
CA LEU A 111 11.97 13.45 -5.78
C LEU A 111 12.29 14.77 -6.48
N ALA A 112 12.89 14.71 -7.67
CA ALA A 112 13.13 15.90 -8.49
C ALA A 112 11.82 16.54 -8.95
N GLU A 113 10.79 15.76 -9.30
CA GLU A 113 9.46 16.27 -9.65
C GLU A 113 8.85 17.07 -8.49
N ILE A 114 8.85 16.53 -7.26
CA ILE A 114 8.35 17.24 -6.07
C ILE A 114 9.10 18.57 -5.86
N ARG A 115 10.42 18.58 -6.05
CA ARG A 115 11.23 19.80 -5.88
C ARG A 115 10.92 20.90 -6.89
N THR A 116 10.26 20.58 -8.02
CA THR A 116 9.83 21.61 -8.97
C THR A 116 8.71 22.50 -8.41
N THR A 117 7.89 21.97 -7.51
CA THR A 117 6.72 22.63 -6.91
C THR A 117 6.95 22.97 -5.44
N ASP A 118 7.87 22.27 -4.78
CA ASP A 118 8.35 22.50 -3.42
C ASP A 118 9.89 22.47 -3.36
N PRO A 119 10.57 23.58 -3.71
CA PRO A 119 12.03 23.64 -3.67
C PRO A 119 12.63 23.43 -2.27
N GLY A 120 11.81 23.54 -1.21
CA GLY A 120 12.22 23.32 0.18
C GLY A 120 12.10 21.87 0.64
N PHE A 121 11.62 20.96 -0.21
CA PHE A 121 11.46 19.55 0.16
C PHE A 121 12.81 18.90 0.51
N ASP A 122 12.95 18.55 1.79
CA ASP A 122 14.12 17.87 2.35
C ASP A 122 13.75 16.43 2.76
N GLU A 123 14.45 15.47 2.18
CA GLU A 123 14.18 14.04 2.39
C GLU A 123 14.43 13.61 3.83
N LYS A 124 15.48 14.14 4.48
CA LYS A 124 15.84 13.74 5.84
C LYS A 124 14.82 14.26 6.84
N TYR A 125 14.43 15.52 6.70
CA TYR A 125 13.36 16.12 7.48
C TYR A 125 12.04 15.38 7.27
N PHE A 126 11.71 14.99 6.03
CA PHE A 126 10.52 14.20 5.77
C PHE A 126 10.55 12.84 6.51
N LEU A 127 11.69 12.15 6.51
CA LEU A 127 11.86 10.89 7.25
C LEU A 127 11.72 11.05 8.76
N GLU A 128 12.19 12.18 9.33
CA GLU A 128 11.99 12.51 10.74
C GLU A 128 10.49 12.71 11.06
N VAL A 129 9.78 13.47 10.22
CA VAL A 129 8.33 13.67 10.35
C VAL A 129 7.57 12.35 10.21
N ALA A 130 7.93 11.53 9.22
CA ALA A 130 7.31 10.22 9.01
C ALA A 130 7.50 9.30 10.22
N SER A 131 8.68 9.33 10.84
CA SER A 131 8.98 8.56 12.05
C SER A 131 8.18 9.03 13.26
N ASP A 132 8.00 10.34 13.45
CA ASP A 132 7.15 10.89 14.50
C ASP A 132 5.66 10.51 14.29
N VAL A 133 5.17 10.60 13.05
CA VAL A 133 3.81 10.16 12.69
C VAL A 133 3.62 8.67 12.96
N PHE A 134 4.62 7.84 12.62
CA PHE A 134 4.62 6.40 12.92
C PHE A 134 4.37 6.15 14.41
N PHE A 135 5.17 6.72 15.31
CA PHE A 135 4.98 6.50 16.76
C PHE A 135 3.66 7.08 17.30
N LYS A 136 3.22 8.24 16.80
CA LYS A 136 1.91 8.82 17.17
C LYS A 136 0.76 7.89 16.83
N ILE A 137 0.80 7.28 15.65
CA ILE A 137 -0.22 6.35 15.20
C ILE A 137 -0.19 5.07 16.03
N GLN A 138 0.98 4.49 16.30
CA GLN A 138 1.07 3.31 17.17
C GLN A 138 0.55 3.60 18.59
N ALA A 139 0.90 4.75 19.18
CA ALA A 139 0.37 5.16 20.49
C ALA A 139 -1.15 5.42 20.46
N GLY A 140 -1.66 5.87 19.33
CA GLY A 140 -3.09 6.01 19.06
C GLY A 140 -3.83 4.68 19.03
N TRP A 141 -3.25 3.71 18.33
CA TRP A 141 -3.77 2.36 18.18
C TRP A 141 -3.96 1.68 19.54
N VAL A 142 -2.94 1.70 20.40
CA VAL A 142 -3.00 1.13 21.75
C VAL A 142 -4.10 1.77 22.60
N ARG A 143 -4.38 3.07 22.40
CA ARG A 143 -5.45 3.79 23.11
C ARG A 143 -6.83 3.60 22.48
N ARG A 144 -6.93 2.98 21.30
CA ARG A 144 -8.15 2.88 20.48
C ARG A 144 -8.81 4.25 20.29
N ASP A 145 -7.99 5.27 20.08
CA ASP A 145 -8.40 6.67 19.91
C ASP A 145 -7.60 7.32 18.79
N LEU A 146 -8.30 8.10 17.96
CA LEU A 146 -7.77 8.77 16.78
C LEU A 146 -7.67 10.30 16.96
N SER A 147 -8.26 10.84 18.04
CA SER A 147 -8.43 12.28 18.26
C SER A 147 -7.12 13.07 18.11
N SER A 148 -6.03 12.56 18.68
CA SER A 148 -4.73 13.24 18.74
C SER A 148 -3.94 13.28 17.43
N TYR A 149 -4.27 12.47 16.42
CA TYR A 149 -3.57 12.39 15.14
C TYR A 149 -4.49 12.34 13.93
N ARG A 150 -5.80 12.56 14.10
CA ARG A 150 -6.79 12.59 13.00
C ARG A 150 -6.36 13.44 11.82
N GLN A 151 -5.78 14.61 12.11
CA GLN A 151 -5.34 15.58 11.12
C GLN A 151 -4.17 15.09 10.25
N LEU A 152 -3.43 14.08 10.72
CA LEU A 152 -2.30 13.48 10.00
C LEU A 152 -2.76 12.40 9.01
N LEU A 153 -4.04 12.00 9.04
CA LEU A 153 -4.58 10.91 8.25
C LEU A 153 -5.49 11.41 7.13
N GLY A 154 -5.42 10.71 6.00
CA GLY A 154 -6.45 10.71 4.97
C GLY A 154 -7.80 10.26 5.53
N ASP A 155 -8.89 10.73 4.91
CA ASP A 155 -10.24 10.53 5.45
C ASP A 155 -10.66 9.05 5.44
N GLN A 156 -10.24 8.30 4.42
CA GLN A 156 -10.50 6.87 4.33
C GLN A 156 -9.79 6.09 5.43
N LEU A 157 -8.47 6.27 5.57
CA LEU A 157 -7.67 5.59 6.59
C LEU A 157 -8.17 5.91 8.01
N ALA A 158 -8.55 7.16 8.25
CA ALA A 158 -9.15 7.57 9.53
C ALA A 158 -10.49 6.87 9.82
N ALA A 159 -11.35 6.71 8.81
CA ALA A 159 -12.63 6.01 8.96
C ALA A 159 -12.42 4.53 9.30
N GLU A 160 -11.50 3.87 8.60
CA GLU A 160 -11.19 2.45 8.83
C GLU A 160 -10.61 2.22 10.24
N TYR A 161 -9.73 3.09 10.70
CA TYR A 161 -9.21 3.03 12.07
C TYR A 161 -10.32 3.24 13.11
N ALA A 162 -11.22 4.20 12.88
CA ALA A 162 -12.35 4.42 13.77
C ALA A 162 -13.25 3.18 13.88
N GLU A 163 -13.51 2.49 12.77
CA GLU A 163 -14.24 1.22 12.78
C GLU A 163 -13.49 0.11 13.54
N GLN A 164 -12.18 -0.02 13.34
CA GLN A 164 -11.38 -1.01 14.08
C GLN A 164 -11.42 -0.75 15.59
N PHE A 165 -11.28 0.51 16.00
CA PHE A 165 -11.37 0.87 17.40
C PHE A 165 -12.76 0.60 17.98
N ALA A 166 -13.82 0.81 17.21
CA ALA A 166 -15.17 0.43 17.63
C ALA A 166 -15.28 -1.08 17.83
N ARG A 167 -14.80 -1.90 16.87
CA ARG A 167 -14.79 -3.37 16.99
C ARG A 167 -14.00 -3.87 18.20
N MET A 168 -12.80 -3.32 18.43
CA MET A 168 -11.99 -3.68 19.60
C MET A 168 -12.69 -3.33 20.92
N LYS A 169 -13.39 -2.19 20.97
CA LYS A 169 -14.17 -1.78 22.14
C LYS A 169 -15.39 -2.67 22.37
N GLU A 170 -16.11 -3.02 21.30
CA GLU A 170 -17.24 -3.97 21.37
C GLU A 170 -16.80 -5.35 21.87
N GLN A 171 -15.60 -5.77 21.50
CA GLN A 171 -15.01 -7.04 21.94
C GLN A 171 -14.39 -6.96 23.34
N GLY A 172 -14.26 -5.77 23.95
CA GLY A 172 -13.55 -5.58 25.21
C GLY A 172 -12.07 -5.95 25.10
N GLN A 173 -11.44 -5.69 23.95
CA GLN A 173 -10.06 -6.07 23.66
C GLN A 173 -9.16 -4.84 23.49
N ILE A 174 -7.93 -4.93 24.00
CA ILE A 174 -6.88 -3.95 23.80
C ILE A 174 -5.70 -4.64 23.12
N ASN A 175 -5.33 -4.14 21.95
CA ASN A 175 -4.08 -4.53 21.30
C ASN A 175 -2.93 -3.66 21.85
N LYS A 176 -1.83 -4.32 22.21
CA LYS A 176 -0.64 -3.75 22.82
C LYS A 176 0.52 -3.91 21.85
N LEU A 177 1.20 -2.79 21.60
CA LEU A 177 2.39 -2.73 20.77
C LEU A 177 3.53 -2.20 21.65
N GLU A 178 4.42 -3.11 22.04
CA GLU A 178 5.48 -2.82 23.02
C GLU A 178 6.87 -3.11 22.46
N SER A 179 7.90 -2.55 23.10
CA SER A 179 9.31 -2.78 22.72
C SER A 179 9.60 -2.54 21.24
N ILE A 180 8.94 -1.54 20.64
CA ILE A 180 9.09 -1.20 19.23
C ILE A 180 10.53 -0.76 18.97
N ALA A 181 11.22 -1.48 18.11
CA ALA A 181 12.57 -1.17 17.65
C ALA A 181 12.57 -1.03 16.13
N VAL A 182 12.67 0.22 15.66
CA VAL A 182 12.78 0.53 14.23
C VAL A 182 14.19 0.19 13.74
N ARG A 183 14.27 -0.56 12.64
CA ARG A 183 15.50 -1.05 12.03
C ARG A 183 15.89 -0.29 10.78
N ARG A 184 14.90 0.09 9.98
CA ARG A 184 15.09 0.82 8.73
C ARG A 184 13.93 1.78 8.51
N VAL A 185 14.25 2.99 8.06
CA VAL A 185 13.30 3.98 7.59
C VAL A 185 13.90 4.60 6.33
N GLU A 186 13.21 4.46 5.20
CA GLU A 186 13.72 4.99 3.94
C GLU A 186 12.59 5.32 2.96
N ILE A 187 12.82 6.32 2.11
CA ILE A 187 11.90 6.61 1.01
C ILE A 187 12.13 5.56 -0.08
N VAL A 188 11.05 4.87 -0.48
CA VAL A 188 11.08 3.84 -1.53
C VAL A 188 10.36 4.26 -2.80
N ALA A 189 9.50 5.29 -2.73
CA ALA A 189 8.88 5.90 -3.90
C ALA A 189 8.54 7.37 -3.63
N ALA A 190 8.56 8.20 -4.66
CA ALA A 190 8.13 9.59 -4.61
C ALA A 190 7.68 10.04 -6.01
N GLY A 191 6.92 11.12 -6.09
CA GLY A 191 6.57 11.75 -7.37
C GLY A 191 5.50 12.81 -7.26
N SER A 192 5.19 13.46 -8.38
CA SER A 192 4.11 14.43 -8.50
C SER A 192 3.26 14.13 -9.74
N GLU A 193 1.95 13.90 -9.58
CA GLU A 193 1.03 13.69 -10.70
C GLU A 193 -0.38 14.18 -10.38
N ASN A 194 -1.12 14.63 -11.41
CA ASN A 194 -2.51 15.10 -11.28
C ASN A 194 -2.69 16.18 -10.19
N ASN A 195 -1.68 17.03 -10.00
CA ASN A 195 -1.67 18.07 -8.97
C ASN A 195 -1.63 17.52 -7.52
N GLU A 196 -1.08 16.33 -7.33
CA GLU A 196 -0.81 15.71 -6.03
C GLU A 196 0.66 15.25 -5.95
N ASP A 197 1.34 15.60 -4.85
CA ASP A 197 2.65 15.05 -4.50
C ASP A 197 2.43 13.81 -3.62
N PHE A 198 3.27 12.78 -3.79
CA PHE A 198 3.27 11.59 -2.93
C PHE A 198 4.69 11.18 -2.51
N VAL A 199 4.81 10.58 -1.32
CA VAL A 199 6.04 9.96 -0.83
C VAL A 199 5.69 8.67 -0.10
N THR A 200 6.34 7.58 -0.45
CA THR A 200 6.21 6.28 0.23
C THR A 200 7.48 5.96 1.01
N VAL A 201 7.33 5.70 2.31
CA VAL A 201 8.41 5.34 3.22
C VAL A 201 8.25 3.87 3.64
N LEU A 202 9.33 3.10 3.53
CA LEU A 202 9.41 1.76 4.09
C LEU A 202 9.89 1.84 5.54
N PHE A 203 9.08 1.33 6.45
CA PHE A 203 9.46 1.04 7.82
C PHE A 203 9.76 -0.45 7.95
N THR A 204 10.91 -0.79 8.49
CA THR A 204 11.21 -2.15 8.97
C THR A 204 11.43 -2.07 10.46
N ALA A 205 10.70 -2.87 11.23
CA ALA A 205 10.77 -2.84 12.68
C ALA A 205 10.52 -4.22 13.28
N ASN A 206 10.77 -4.32 14.59
CA ASN A 206 10.32 -5.45 15.38
C ASN A 206 9.67 -4.95 16.67
N LEU A 207 8.63 -5.63 17.12
CA LEU A 207 7.86 -5.26 18.31
C LEU A 207 7.23 -6.48 18.97
N LEU A 208 6.82 -6.35 20.22
CA LEU A 208 5.89 -7.27 20.87
C LEU A 208 4.48 -6.86 20.48
N ASP A 209 3.73 -7.80 19.89
CA ASP A 209 2.34 -7.62 19.51
C ASP A 209 1.48 -8.65 20.24
N TYR A 210 0.54 -8.16 21.03
CA TYR A 210 -0.41 -9.02 21.71
C TYR A 210 -1.70 -8.29 22.03
N THR A 211 -2.77 -9.06 22.14
CA THR A 211 -4.09 -8.56 22.53
C THR A 211 -4.44 -9.09 23.90
N VAL A 212 -4.94 -8.21 24.77
CA VAL A 212 -5.46 -8.57 26.09
C VAL A 212 -6.95 -8.25 26.19
N ASP A 213 -7.62 -9.00 27.05
CA ASP A 213 -8.96 -8.66 27.51
C ASP A 213 -8.90 -7.43 28.43
N GLU A 214 -9.72 -6.43 28.14
CA GLU A 214 -9.72 -5.12 28.81
C GLU A 214 -10.14 -5.20 30.29
N ALA A 215 -10.98 -6.18 30.65
CA ALA A 215 -11.50 -6.29 32.01
C ALA A 215 -10.56 -7.10 32.92
N THR A 216 -9.84 -8.07 32.36
CA THR A 216 -9.07 -9.06 33.12
C THR A 216 -7.56 -9.00 32.90
N ASP A 217 -7.09 -8.22 31.91
CA ASP A 217 -5.70 -8.21 31.41
C ASP A 217 -5.21 -9.60 30.94
N ALA A 218 -6.13 -10.56 30.74
CA ALA A 218 -5.79 -11.88 30.25
C ALA A 218 -5.33 -11.82 28.80
N LEU A 219 -4.25 -12.53 28.47
CA LEU A 219 -3.75 -12.66 27.10
C LEU A 219 -4.80 -13.38 26.23
N VAL A 220 -5.26 -12.71 25.19
CA VAL A 220 -6.21 -13.23 24.19
C VAL A 220 -5.46 -13.81 22.99
N SER A 221 -4.44 -13.10 22.49
CA SER A 221 -3.66 -13.52 21.33
C SER A 221 -2.30 -12.82 21.27
N GLY A 222 -1.39 -13.35 20.46
CA GLY A 222 -0.04 -12.79 20.25
C GLY A 222 0.96 -13.25 21.31
N SER A 223 2.07 -12.52 21.46
CA SER A 223 3.12 -12.85 22.42
C SER A 223 3.65 -11.62 23.14
N MET A 224 3.70 -11.72 24.47
CA MET A 224 4.30 -10.71 25.35
C MET A 224 5.83 -10.86 25.46
N THR A 225 6.43 -11.88 24.82
CA THR A 225 7.85 -12.22 24.99
C THR A 225 8.60 -12.47 23.70
N GLU A 226 7.90 -12.81 22.62
CA GLU A 226 8.49 -13.09 21.31
C GLU A 226 8.23 -11.92 20.36
N PRO A 227 9.27 -11.13 20.01
CA PRO A 227 9.09 -10.03 19.07
C PRO A 227 8.81 -10.55 17.66
N VAL A 228 7.80 -9.97 17.03
CA VAL A 228 7.54 -10.14 15.61
C VAL A 228 8.32 -9.11 14.80
N LYS A 229 8.78 -9.50 13.61
CA LYS A 229 9.39 -8.60 12.63
C LYS A 229 8.37 -8.26 11.57
N PHE A 230 8.40 -7.03 11.08
CA PHE A 230 7.52 -6.60 10.01
C PHE A 230 8.17 -5.51 9.16
N ALA A 231 7.64 -5.38 7.95
CA ALA A 231 7.97 -4.31 7.03
C ALA A 231 6.67 -3.74 6.45
N GLU A 232 6.55 -2.41 6.46
CA GLU A 232 5.36 -1.70 5.98
C GLU A 232 5.76 -0.51 5.13
N LYS A 233 5.07 -0.31 4.00
CA LYS A 233 5.16 0.90 3.20
C LYS A 233 4.03 1.84 3.58
N TRP A 234 4.40 3.02 4.05
CA TRP A 234 3.48 4.08 4.43
C TRP A 234 3.52 5.15 3.35
N THR A 235 2.37 5.53 2.81
CA THR A 235 2.29 6.49 1.71
C THR A 235 1.59 7.76 2.16
N TRP A 236 2.30 8.88 2.05
CA TRP A 236 1.76 10.20 2.26
C TRP A 236 1.42 10.84 0.92
N ALA A 237 0.36 11.65 0.91
CA ALA A 237 0.02 12.49 -0.21
C ALA A 237 -0.38 13.90 0.25
N ARG A 238 -0.27 14.85 -0.67
CA ARG A 238 -0.79 16.22 -0.50
C ARG A 238 -1.12 16.83 -1.86
N PRO A 239 -2.07 17.77 -1.93
CA PRO A 239 -2.18 18.64 -3.10
C PRO A 239 -0.85 19.39 -3.32
N VAL A 240 -0.44 19.50 -4.58
CA VAL A 240 0.79 20.21 -4.99
C VAL A 240 0.79 21.66 -4.48
N ARG A 241 1.95 22.15 -4.02
CA ARG A 241 2.14 23.49 -3.40
C ARG A 241 1.39 23.69 -2.07
N THR A 242 1.11 22.62 -1.34
CA THR A 242 0.61 22.69 0.04
C THR A 242 1.62 22.10 1.01
N GLU A 243 1.45 22.35 2.31
CA GLU A 243 2.32 21.78 3.36
C GLU A 243 1.69 20.58 4.07
N GLY A 244 0.40 20.30 3.80
CA GLY A 244 -0.42 19.35 4.55
C GLY A 244 -0.30 17.91 4.08
N TRP A 245 0.85 17.27 4.30
CA TRP A 245 1.02 15.83 4.08
C TRP A 245 0.08 15.02 4.97
N LYS A 246 -0.71 14.15 4.35
CA LYS A 246 -1.59 13.19 5.02
C LYS A 246 -1.13 11.78 4.71
N LEU A 247 -1.17 10.90 5.71
CA LEU A 247 -0.98 9.47 5.52
C LEU A 247 -2.25 8.90 4.88
N GLU A 248 -2.12 8.44 3.65
CA GLU A 248 -3.23 7.95 2.83
C GLU A 248 -3.29 6.42 2.76
N GLY A 249 -2.19 5.72 3.08
CA GLY A 249 -2.19 4.26 3.05
C GLY A 249 -1.00 3.61 3.73
N ILE A 250 -1.22 2.37 4.16
CA ILE A 250 -0.23 1.47 4.74
C ILE A 250 -0.37 0.12 4.02
N GLU A 251 0.75 -0.39 3.50
CA GLU A 251 0.85 -1.69 2.84
C GLU A 251 1.86 -2.55 3.61
N VAL A 252 1.44 -3.74 4.04
CA VAL A 252 2.36 -4.73 4.60
C VAL A 252 3.20 -5.33 3.47
N VAL A 253 4.51 -5.43 3.69
CA VAL A 253 5.42 -6.11 2.77
C VAL A 253 5.51 -7.57 3.20
N GLU A 254 5.03 -8.47 2.35
CA GLU A 254 5.20 -9.90 2.51
C GLU A 254 6.64 -10.29 2.14
N ASP A 255 7.31 -11.04 3.02
CA ASP A 255 8.66 -11.61 2.81
C ASP A 255 8.62 -12.82 1.85
#